data_AF-A0A4Q4CZP3-F1
#
_entry.id   AF-A0A4Q4CZP3-F1
#
_cell.length_a   1.000
_cell.length_b   1.000
_cell.length_c   1.000
_cell.angle_alpha   90.00
_cell.angle_beta   90.00
_cell.angle_gamma   90.00
#
_symmetry.space_group_name_H-M   'P 1'
#
loop_
_entity.id
_entity.type
_entity.pdbx_description
1 polymer ?
#
loop_
_entity_poly.entity_id
_entity_poly.type
_entity_poly.pdbx_seq_one_letter_code
_entity_poly.pdbx_strand_id
1 'polypeptide(L)'
;RVSDGACARASAWALTGPVVRGDVTTVRAHADALAHAPSDTRDSYLALARATTRRAQADGRLDPDTSRQVRQVLREAEWDALAETALRV
;
A
#
# COMPACT_ATOMS: atom_id res chain seq x y z
N ARG A 1 8.67 -32.18 0.01
CA ARG A 1 8.43 -30.87 0.67
C ARG A 1 9.39 -29.86 0.03
N VAL A 2 8.94 -29.20 -1.03
CA VAL A 2 9.61 -28.05 -1.64
C VAL A 2 8.72 -26.85 -1.35
N SER A 3 9.35 -25.73 -0.98
CA SER A 3 8.77 -24.63 -0.23
C SER A 3 7.93 -23.67 -1.08
N ASP A 4 6.62 -23.59 -0.80
CA ASP A 4 5.62 -22.68 -1.37
C ASP A 4 5.79 -21.18 -0.99
N GLY A 5 6.93 -20.79 -0.41
CA GLY A 5 7.12 -19.43 0.14
C GLY A 5 7.54 -18.36 -0.88
N ALA A 6 7.95 -18.73 -2.09
CA ALA A 6 8.52 -17.80 -3.07
C ALA A 6 7.45 -17.00 -3.84
N CYS A 7 6.27 -17.59 -4.08
CA CYS A 7 5.21 -16.96 -4.86
C CYS A 7 4.55 -15.79 -4.12
N ALA A 8 4.34 -15.92 -2.80
CA ALA A 8 3.78 -14.85 -1.98
C ALA A 8 4.66 -13.59 -1.95
N ARG A 9 5.99 -13.76 -1.90
CA ARG A 9 6.92 -12.62 -1.97
C ARG A 9 6.92 -11.96 -3.34
N ALA A 10 6.90 -12.75 -4.42
CA ALA A 10 6.82 -12.22 -5.78
C ALA A 10 5.50 -11.46 -6.03
N SER A 11 4.38 -11.97 -5.53
CA SER A 11 3.07 -11.30 -5.61
C SER A 11 3.04 -9.99 -4.81
N ALA A 12 3.60 -9.98 -3.60
CA ALA A 12 3.77 -8.75 -2.83
C ALA A 12 4.64 -7.71 -3.57
N TRP A 13 5.69 -8.14 -4.27
CA TRP A 13 6.54 -7.25 -5.08
C TRP A 13 5.86 -6.75 -6.36
N ALA A 14 4.97 -7.53 -6.96
CA ALA A 14 4.13 -7.05 -8.07
C ALA A 14 3.13 -5.99 -7.60
N LEU A 15 2.53 -6.17 -6.40
CA LEU A 15 1.57 -5.24 -5.81
C LEU A 15 2.22 -4.02 -5.13
N THR A 16 3.48 -4.13 -4.69
CA THR A 16 4.17 -3.07 -3.93
C THR A 16 5.49 -2.63 -4.54
N GLY A 17 5.78 -3.05 -5.78
CA GLY A 17 6.94 -2.61 -6.54
C GLY A 17 7.08 -1.08 -6.62
N PRO A 18 5.99 -0.32 -6.84
CA PRO A 18 6.02 1.15 -6.75
C PRO A 18 6.41 1.67 -5.37
N VAL A 19 5.93 1.03 -4.30
CA VAL A 19 6.23 1.42 -2.89
C VAL A 19 7.73 1.27 -2.61
N VAL A 20 8.34 0.16 -3.02
CA VAL A 20 9.76 -0.09 -2.78
C VAL A 20 10.65 0.88 -3.58
N ARG A 21 10.21 1.33 -4.76
CA ARG A 21 10.91 2.34 -5.56
C ARG A 21 10.62 3.78 -5.12
N GLY A 22 9.67 3.99 -4.23
CA GLY A 22 9.27 5.33 -3.79
C GLY A 22 8.44 6.10 -4.82
N ASP A 23 7.76 5.41 -5.74
CA ASP A 23 6.89 6.04 -6.73
C ASP A 23 5.55 6.44 -6.08
N VAL A 24 5.56 7.59 -5.41
CA VAL A 24 4.40 8.14 -4.68
C VAL A 24 3.21 8.36 -5.62
N THR A 25 3.46 8.81 -6.85
CA THR A 25 2.41 9.07 -7.84
C THR A 25 1.68 7.79 -8.21
N THR A 26 2.40 6.71 -8.48
CA THR A 26 1.80 5.40 -8.77
C THR A 26 1.07 4.84 -7.55
N VAL A 27 1.61 5.00 -6.33
CA VAL A 27 0.91 4.58 -5.11
C VAL A 27 -0.42 5.32 -4.93
N ARG A 28 -0.45 6.63 -5.20
CA ARG A 28 -1.70 7.42 -5.18
C ARG A 28 -2.69 6.90 -6.20
N ALA A 29 -2.26 6.71 -7.46
CA ALA A 29 -3.12 6.19 -8.51
C ALA A 29 -3.70 4.80 -8.17
N HIS A 30 -2.93 3.94 -7.51
CA HIS A 30 -3.43 2.64 -7.03
C HIS A 30 -4.45 2.78 -5.90
N ALA A 31 -4.20 3.67 -4.94
CA ALA A 31 -5.14 3.94 -3.85
C ALA A 31 -6.46 4.51 -4.39
N ASP A 32 -6.39 5.46 -5.33
CA ASP A 32 -7.56 6.07 -5.98
C ASP A 32 -8.37 5.02 -6.77
N ALA A 33 -7.69 4.14 -7.52
CA ALA A 33 -8.33 3.05 -8.26
C ALA A 33 -9.06 2.06 -7.34
N LEU A 34 -8.62 1.94 -6.08
CA LEU A 34 -9.21 1.07 -5.07
C LEU A 34 -10.26 1.76 -4.19
N ALA A 35 -10.50 3.07 -4.37
CA ALA A 35 -11.47 3.81 -3.55
C ALA A 35 -12.86 3.16 -3.58
N HIS A 36 -13.29 2.73 -4.76
CA HIS A 36 -14.59 2.08 -4.99
C HIS A 36 -14.53 0.55 -5.04
N ALA A 37 -13.38 -0.05 -4.74
CA ALA A 37 -13.26 -1.49 -4.63
C ALA A 37 -13.96 -2.00 -3.36
N PRO A 38 -14.28 -3.31 -3.28
CA PRO A 38 -14.70 -3.95 -2.03
C PRO A 38 -13.75 -3.60 -0.88
N SER A 39 -14.30 -3.35 0.31
CA SER A 39 -13.54 -2.87 1.47
C SER A 39 -12.40 -3.82 1.85
N ASP A 40 -12.64 -5.12 1.82
CA ASP A 40 -11.65 -6.15 2.10
C ASP A 40 -10.41 -6.06 1.19
N THR A 41 -10.63 -5.80 -0.10
CA THR A 41 -9.58 -5.68 -1.12
C THR A 41 -8.76 -4.41 -0.91
N ARG A 42 -9.44 -3.28 -0.71
CA ARG A 42 -8.79 -1.99 -0.45
C ARG A 42 -7.99 -2.04 0.86
N ASP A 43 -8.58 -2.54 1.93
CA ASP A 43 -7.95 -2.59 3.25
C ASP A 43 -6.73 -3.53 3.23
N SER A 44 -6.82 -4.65 2.50
CA SER A 44 -5.69 -5.56 2.26
C SER A 44 -4.53 -4.87 1.53
N TYR A 45 -4.82 -4.09 0.48
CA TYR A 45 -3.82 -3.32 -0.23
C TYR A 45 -3.15 -2.28 0.69
N LEU A 46 -3.95 -1.49 1.43
CA LEU A 46 -3.43 -0.47 2.34
C LEU A 46 -2.55 -1.06 3.44
N ALA A 47 -2.94 -2.22 3.99
CA ALA A 47 -2.14 -2.94 4.99
C ALA A 47 -0.80 -3.42 4.41
N LEU A 48 -0.85 -4.03 3.22
CA LEU A 48 0.34 -4.54 2.54
C LEU A 48 1.30 -3.40 2.15
N ALA A 49 0.78 -2.31 1.57
CA ALA A 49 1.57 -1.15 1.19
C ALA A 49 2.30 -0.53 2.41
N ARG A 50 1.60 -0.36 3.55
CA ARG A 50 2.23 0.13 4.80
C ARG A 50 3.34 -0.78 5.29
N ALA A 51 3.11 -2.10 5.29
CA ALA A 51 4.11 -3.07 5.70
C ALA A 51 5.35 -3.00 4.82
N THR A 52 5.17 -2.91 3.50
CA THR A 52 6.26 -2.73 2.54
C THR A 52 7.00 -1.41 2.74
N THR A 53 6.31 -0.29 2.94
CA THR A 53 6.95 1.02 3.18
C THR A 53 7.85 0.98 4.40
N ARG A 54 7.37 0.42 5.52
CA ARG A 54 8.17 0.27 6.75
C ARG A 54 9.41 -0.59 6.50
N ARG A 55 9.24 -1.72 5.79
CA ARG A 55 10.35 -2.63 5.50
C ARG A 55 11.37 -2.01 4.56
N ALA A 56 10.94 -1.37 3.48
CA ALA A 56 11.83 -0.73 2.51
C ALA A 56 12.64 0.41 3.14
N GLN A 57 12.04 1.19 4.05
CA GLN A 57 12.77 2.21 4.81
C GLN A 57 13.78 1.59 5.78
N ALA A 58 13.41 0.54 6.51
CA ALA A 58 14.32 -0.17 7.43
C ALA A 58 15.50 -0.83 6.69
N ASP A 59 15.27 -1.31 5.46
CA ASP A 59 16.29 -1.88 4.59
C ASP A 59 17.13 -0.82 3.85
N GLY A 60 16.88 0.48 4.08
CA GLY A 60 17.59 1.58 3.41
C GLY A 60 17.29 1.74 1.92
N ARG A 61 16.28 1.04 1.40
CA ARG A 61 15.88 1.08 -0.02
C ARG A 61 14.95 2.25 -0.35
N LEU A 62 14.32 2.82 0.68
CA LEU A 62 13.43 3.95 0.57
C LEU A 62 13.86 5.00 1.58
N ASP A 63 14.13 6.22 1.11
CA ASP A 63 14.57 7.28 2.00
C ASP A 63 13.44 7.74 2.96
N PRO A 64 13.78 8.35 4.11
CA PRO A 64 12.79 8.73 5.11
C PRO A 64 11.73 9.72 4.63
N ASP A 65 12.05 10.60 3.68
CA ASP A 65 11.14 11.66 3.20
C ASP A 65 10.12 11.06 2.24
N THR A 66 10.57 10.29 1.25
CA THR A 66 9.66 9.57 0.34
C THR A 66 8.80 8.58 1.11
N SER A 67 9.37 7.89 2.11
CA SER A 67 8.62 7.00 2.99
C SER A 67 7.52 7.73 3.79
N ARG A 68 7.77 8.97 4.23
CA ARG A 68 6.73 9.82 4.86
C ARG A 68 5.63 10.16 3.86
N GLN A 69 5.97 10.54 2.63
CA GLN A 69 5.01 10.87 1.58
C GLN A 69 4.11 9.68 1.21
N VAL A 70 4.70 8.49 1.03
CA VAL A 70 3.92 7.27 0.79
C VAL A 70 2.94 7.00 1.93
N ARG A 71 3.40 7.05 3.20
CA ARG A 71 2.52 6.86 4.35
C ARG A 71 1.41 7.91 4.44
N GLN A 72 1.64 9.13 3.98
CA GLN A 72 0.63 10.16 3.95
C GLN A 72 -0.48 9.80 2.95
N VAL A 73 -0.12 9.44 1.71
CA VAL A 73 -1.09 8.99 0.69
C VAL A 73 -1.94 7.81 1.20
N LEU A 74 -1.31 6.83 1.83
CA LEU A 74 -2.02 5.66 2.37
C LEU A 74 -2.98 6.02 3.52
N ARG A 75 -2.68 7.06 4.29
CA ARG A 75 -3.59 7.58 5.33
C ARG A 75 -4.75 8.34 4.71
N GLU A 76 -4.47 9.22 3.74
CA GLU A 76 -5.51 9.98 3.01
C GLU A 76 -6.57 9.01 2.45
N ALA A 77 -6.15 7.97 1.74
CA ALA A 77 -7.05 6.96 1.21
C ALA A 77 -7.86 6.18 2.27
N GLU A 78 -7.29 5.96 3.46
CA GLU A 78 -8.02 5.34 4.59
C GLU A 78 -9.06 6.29 5.17
N TRP A 79 -8.73 7.58 5.33
CA TRP A 79 -9.68 8.58 5.79
C TRP A 79 -10.85 8.75 4.83
N ASP A 80 -10.57 8.77 3.52
CA ASP A 80 -11.61 8.86 2.48
C ASP A 80 -12.56 7.65 2.53
N ALA A 81 -12.02 6.44 2.69
CA ALA A 81 -12.81 5.23 2.83
C ALA A 81 -13.70 5.20 4.08
N LEU A 82 -13.18 5.70 5.22
CA LEU A 82 -13.94 5.81 6.45
C LEU A 82 -15.05 6.86 6.33
N ALA A 83 -14.76 8.00 5.69
CA ALA A 83 -15.75 9.04 5.43
C ALA A 83 -16.90 8.53 4.54
N GLU A 84 -16.59 7.80 3.46
CA GLU A 84 -17.62 7.16 2.63
C GLU A 84 -18.50 6.20 3.43
N THR A 85 -17.91 5.42 4.33
CA THR A 85 -18.65 4.46 5.16
C THR A 85 -19.56 5.19 6.13
N ALA A 86 -19.06 6.25 6.79
CA ALA A 86 -19.85 7.05 7.72
C ALA A 86 -21.03 7.78 7.05
N LEU A 87 -20.89 8.17 5.78
CA LEU A 87 -21.96 8.82 5.01
C LEU A 87 -23.05 7.86 4.52
N ARG A 88 -22.82 6.54 4.57
CA ARG A 88 -23.80 5.51 4.18
C ARG A 88 -24.70 5.04 5.33
N VAL A 89 -24.45 5.51 6.56
CA VAL A 89 -25.18 5.15 7.80
C VAL A 89 -26.13 6.27 8.18
#